data_AF-A1SEK8-F1
#
_entry.id   AF-A1SEK8-F1
#
_cell.length_a   1.000
_cell.length_b   1.000
_cell.length_c   1.000
_cell.angle_alpha   90.00
_cell.angle_beta   90.00
_cell.angle_gamma   90.00
#
_symmetry.space_group_name_H-M   'P 1'
#
loop_
_entity.id
_entity.type
_entity.pdbx_description
1 polymer ?
#
loop_
_entity_poly.entity_id
_entity_poly.type
_entity_poly.pdbx_seq_one_letter_code
_entity_poly.pdbx_strand_id
1 'polypeptide(L)'
;MSTHRIRRTHRVAALVAVGSVLLAGCAGTDSGADPSDEVVVTVDPTATAGVVVPERRFFNDSSPWNRRIDTSRVDARSDQMIQFAHERVGVIERPGGTSFIRRNFVEDGLYINTVRWTVPVVAGGRPTSLVCRQLVCGDGADTTVLNIPDDVDPDPRYDGWYTVFDTSASVAYDLWRARRESDDTISYNYMRKWDLNGPGYSEPWTEGARGSGLPLFAGLIRPGELESGEIQHALAISVPGPAAGIFVQPASSTDGNGRTRSLPEGARIRLKRDVVLPAPRDPRTGKLIKLTKQQQRLADAIVACLRTYGAIVVDRAAVPTLYAQRDVTDGLIRGNELQGLTLDDFEVLPLGTRYHYPPEEDETVVVPSESPTVPPSSSPTEGGAVQ
;
A
#
# COMPACT_ATOMS: atom_id res chain seq x y z
N MET A 1 28.26 40.82 42.51
CA MET A 1 27.21 40.43 43.48
C MET A 1 26.52 39.19 42.93
N SER A 2 27.00 38.01 43.36
CA SER A 2 26.32 37.06 44.27
C SER A 2 25.23 36.24 43.57
N THR A 3 25.56 35.04 43.06
CA THR A 3 25.41 33.70 43.71
C THR A 3 23.97 33.24 43.95
N HIS A 4 23.54 32.17 43.25
CA HIS A 4 23.33 30.87 43.91
C HIS A 4 23.09 29.72 42.92
N ARG A 5 23.88 28.65 43.11
CA ARG A 5 23.65 27.27 42.67
C ARG A 5 22.57 26.62 43.54
N ILE A 6 21.70 25.80 42.94
CA ILE A 6 21.07 24.66 43.63
C ILE A 6 21.16 23.42 42.74
N ARG A 7 21.85 22.39 43.23
CA ARG A 7 21.87 21.01 42.73
C ARG A 7 20.64 20.28 43.26
N ARG A 8 20.01 19.44 42.45
CA ARG A 8 19.27 18.26 42.94
C ARG A 8 19.65 17.03 42.11
N THR A 9 20.27 16.10 42.81
CA THR A 9 20.60 14.72 42.45
C THR A 9 19.38 13.84 42.67
N HIS A 10 19.02 12.99 41.71
CA HIS A 10 18.24 11.78 41.99
C HIS A 10 18.97 10.55 41.48
N ARG A 11 18.91 9.51 42.32
CA ARG A 11 19.79 8.35 42.40
C ARG A 11 19.33 7.27 41.42
N VAL A 12 20.29 6.67 40.73
CA VAL A 12 20.15 5.40 40.00
C VAL A 12 20.13 4.27 41.04
N ALA A 13 19.08 3.46 41.05
CA ALA A 13 19.04 2.19 41.76
C ALA A 13 19.25 1.07 40.73
N ALA A 14 20.46 0.51 40.73
CA ALA A 14 20.78 -0.74 40.04
C ALA A 14 20.41 -1.91 40.96
N LEU A 15 19.61 -2.84 40.46
CA LEU A 15 19.36 -4.12 41.12
C LEU A 15 20.08 -5.21 40.32
N VAL A 16 21.21 -5.63 40.87
CA VAL A 16 21.99 -6.79 40.46
C VAL A 16 21.38 -8.00 41.17
N ALA A 17 20.96 -9.00 40.41
CA ALA A 17 20.74 -10.35 40.91
C ALA A 17 21.68 -11.31 40.17
N VAL A 18 22.71 -11.74 40.88
CA VAL A 18 23.62 -12.83 40.50
C VAL A 18 22.95 -14.15 40.88
N GLY A 19 22.99 -15.14 39.98
CA GLY A 19 22.45 -16.48 40.24
C GLY A 19 22.97 -17.54 39.26
N SER A 20 24.22 -17.95 39.47
CA SER A 20 24.75 -19.32 39.31
C SER A 20 24.67 -20.05 37.97
N VAL A 21 25.81 -20.11 37.30
CA VAL A 21 26.18 -21.15 36.33
C VAL A 21 26.30 -22.51 37.04
N LEU A 22 25.60 -23.53 36.54
CA LEU A 22 25.95 -24.93 36.75
C LEU A 22 26.12 -25.61 35.39
N LEU A 23 27.39 -25.81 35.02
CA LEU A 23 27.83 -26.75 34.00
C LEU A 23 27.82 -28.16 34.60
N ALA A 24 27.01 -29.05 34.02
CA ALA A 24 27.21 -30.48 34.10
C ALA A 24 27.01 -31.03 32.68
N GLY A 25 28.11 -31.47 32.07
CA GLY A 25 28.06 -32.21 30.80
C GLY A 25 27.90 -33.70 31.07
N CYS A 26 27.30 -34.41 30.11
CA CYS A 26 27.71 -35.75 29.68
C CYS A 26 27.03 -36.12 28.34
N ALA A 27 27.90 -36.40 27.36
CA ALA A 27 27.81 -37.25 26.18
C ALA A 27 26.47 -37.86 25.70
N GLY A 28 26.24 -37.70 24.38
CA GLY A 28 25.96 -38.81 23.44
C GLY A 28 24.49 -39.18 23.19
N THR A 29 23.95 -38.88 21.99
CA THR A 29 23.83 -39.76 20.82
C THR A 29 22.80 -39.19 19.83
N ASP A 30 23.09 -39.29 18.53
CA ASP A 30 22.17 -39.06 17.41
C ASP A 30 20.84 -39.82 17.59
N SER A 31 19.71 -39.20 17.24
CA SER A 31 18.60 -39.80 16.47
C SER A 31 17.39 -38.85 16.37
N GLY A 32 16.85 -38.71 15.15
CA GLY A 32 15.40 -38.58 14.94
C GLY A 32 14.84 -37.15 14.87
N ALA A 33 14.67 -36.64 13.66
CA ALA A 33 13.64 -35.66 13.36
C ALA A 33 12.26 -36.33 13.47
N ASP A 34 11.31 -35.69 14.17
CA ASP A 34 9.88 -36.01 14.10
C ASP A 34 9.09 -34.68 14.02
N PRO A 35 8.17 -34.50 13.05
CA PRO A 35 7.46 -33.24 12.84
C PRO A 35 6.05 -33.30 13.42
N SER A 36 5.87 -32.96 14.69
CA SER A 36 4.56 -32.56 15.24
C SER A 36 4.70 -32.00 16.66
N ASP A 37 5.10 -30.73 16.77
CA ASP A 37 4.80 -29.95 17.98
C ASP A 37 3.84 -28.83 17.58
N GLU A 38 2.56 -29.09 17.79
CA GLU A 38 1.48 -28.11 17.71
C GLU A 38 1.66 -27.11 18.87
N VAL A 39 2.08 -25.89 18.56
CA VAL A 39 2.25 -24.82 19.54
C VAL A 39 0.87 -24.35 20.00
N VAL A 40 0.42 -24.86 21.15
CA VAL A 40 -0.78 -24.35 21.82
C VAL A 40 -0.41 -23.05 22.55
N VAL A 41 -0.85 -21.92 21.99
CA VAL A 41 -0.70 -20.60 22.63
C VAL A 41 -1.91 -20.32 23.52
N THR A 42 -1.68 -20.28 24.83
CA THR A 42 -2.69 -19.85 25.82
C THR A 42 -2.70 -18.32 25.87
N VAL A 43 -3.81 -17.69 25.49
CA VAL A 43 -3.98 -16.22 25.52
C VAL A 43 -4.51 -15.80 26.89
N ASP A 44 -3.79 -14.90 27.57
CA ASP A 44 -4.26 -14.20 28.77
C ASP A 44 -5.22 -13.05 28.35
N PRO A 45 -6.50 -13.07 28.76
CA PRO A 45 -7.50 -12.10 28.32
C PRO A 45 -7.36 -10.70 28.96
N THR A 46 -6.31 -10.44 29.76
CA THR A 46 -6.16 -9.16 30.49
C THR A 46 -5.02 -8.25 30.01
N ALA A 47 -4.28 -8.64 28.97
CA ALA A 47 -3.24 -7.79 28.40
C ALA A 47 -3.80 -6.80 27.36
N THR A 48 -4.03 -5.55 27.79
CA THR A 48 -4.37 -4.40 26.92
C THR A 48 -3.13 -3.87 26.19
N ALA A 49 -2.44 -4.74 25.45
CA ALA A 49 -1.45 -4.35 24.45
C ALA A 49 -2.01 -4.74 23.09
N GLY A 50 -1.94 -3.84 22.11
CA GLY A 50 -2.39 -4.13 20.74
C GLY A 50 -1.89 -5.50 20.31
N VAL A 51 -2.81 -6.38 19.92
CA VAL A 51 -2.43 -7.71 19.44
C VAL A 51 -1.65 -7.47 18.15
N VAL A 52 -0.33 -7.71 18.20
CA VAL A 52 0.48 -7.88 17.00
C VAL A 52 -0.21 -9.00 16.23
N VAL A 53 -0.87 -8.65 15.12
CA VAL A 53 -1.47 -9.64 14.23
C VAL A 53 -0.33 -10.58 13.86
N PRO A 54 -0.38 -11.88 14.24
CA PRO A 54 0.66 -12.81 13.85
C PRO A 54 0.82 -12.67 12.35
N GLU A 55 2.05 -12.53 11.85
CA GLU A 55 2.34 -12.25 10.44
C GLU A 55 1.86 -13.40 9.56
N ARG A 56 0.56 -13.40 9.33
CA ARG A 56 -0.15 -14.35 8.52
C ARG A 56 0.12 -13.96 7.08
N ARG A 57 0.28 -14.96 6.24
CA ARG A 57 0.22 -14.79 4.80
C ARG A 57 -1.21 -14.40 4.41
N PHE A 58 -1.38 -13.21 3.84
CA PHE A 58 -2.69 -12.75 3.38
C PHE A 58 -3.00 -13.31 1.99
N PHE A 59 -4.30 -13.43 1.72
CA PHE A 59 -4.88 -13.93 0.47
C PHE A 59 -4.64 -15.42 0.25
N ASN A 60 -5.42 -16.01 -0.65
CA ASN A 60 -5.22 -17.41 -1.04
C ASN A 60 -3.90 -17.63 -1.79
N ASP A 61 -3.46 -18.89 -1.90
CA ASP A 61 -2.20 -19.25 -2.55
C ASP A 61 -2.16 -18.92 -4.05
N SER A 62 -3.32 -18.86 -4.71
CA SER A 62 -3.43 -18.45 -6.11
C SER A 62 -3.34 -16.93 -6.32
N SER A 63 -3.38 -16.15 -5.24
CA SER A 63 -3.29 -14.70 -5.30
C SER A 63 -2.02 -14.27 -6.03
N PRO A 64 -2.09 -13.24 -6.90
CA PRO A 64 -0.90 -12.66 -7.49
C PRO A 64 0.10 -12.21 -6.44
N TRP A 65 -0.33 -11.80 -5.25
CA TRP A 65 0.56 -11.44 -4.14
C TRP A 65 1.41 -12.64 -3.66
N ASN A 66 0.87 -13.85 -3.68
CA ASN A 66 1.53 -15.05 -3.14
C ASN A 66 2.25 -15.89 -4.18
N ARG A 67 2.06 -15.60 -5.47
CA ARG A 67 2.64 -16.40 -6.55
C ARG A 67 4.11 -16.04 -6.80
N ARG A 68 4.96 -17.07 -6.85
CA ARG A 68 6.35 -16.98 -7.30
C ARG A 68 6.45 -16.74 -8.80
N ILE A 69 7.47 -15.99 -9.21
CA ILE A 69 7.69 -15.57 -10.60
C ILE A 69 9.14 -15.68 -11.06
N ASP A 70 10.03 -16.26 -10.26
CA ASP A 70 11.47 -16.39 -10.56
C ASP A 70 11.77 -17.21 -11.83
N THR A 71 10.80 -18.00 -12.30
CA THR A 71 10.91 -18.80 -13.53
C THR A 71 10.01 -18.29 -14.66
N SER A 72 9.29 -17.19 -14.45
CA SER A 72 8.39 -16.62 -15.46
C SER A 72 9.16 -16.06 -16.66
N ARG A 73 8.50 -15.98 -17.81
CA ARG A 73 9.05 -15.29 -18.98
C ARG A 73 9.07 -13.78 -18.73
N VAL A 74 9.87 -13.07 -19.51
CA VAL A 74 9.91 -11.60 -19.56
C VAL A 74 9.03 -11.14 -20.72
N ASP A 75 8.31 -10.02 -20.54
CA ASP A 75 7.54 -9.39 -21.61
C ASP A 75 8.48 -8.83 -22.68
N ALA A 76 8.15 -9.04 -23.95
CA ALA A 76 8.97 -8.58 -25.07
C ALA A 76 9.13 -7.04 -25.12
N ARG A 77 8.25 -6.28 -24.44
CA ARG A 77 8.31 -4.82 -24.33
C ARG A 77 8.81 -4.33 -22.97
N SER A 78 9.41 -5.21 -22.16
CA SER A 78 9.91 -4.89 -20.81
C SER A 78 10.74 -3.60 -20.79
N ASP A 79 11.79 -3.52 -21.62
CA ASP A 79 12.70 -2.35 -21.64
C ASP A 79 11.98 -1.05 -22.01
N GLN A 80 11.03 -1.10 -22.94
CA GLN A 80 10.24 0.08 -23.32
C GLN A 80 9.34 0.55 -22.17
N MET A 81 8.70 -0.39 -21.47
CA MET A 81 7.82 -0.06 -20.35
C MET A 81 8.61 0.53 -19.18
N ILE A 82 9.76 -0.06 -18.85
CA ILE A 82 10.67 0.46 -17.82
C ILE A 82 11.15 1.86 -18.20
N GLN A 83 11.64 2.06 -19.42
CA GLN A 83 12.09 3.37 -19.90
C GLN A 83 11.00 4.45 -19.78
N PHE A 84 9.75 4.14 -20.13
CA PHE A 84 8.65 5.08 -20.03
C PHE A 84 8.17 5.30 -18.59
N ALA A 85 8.37 4.33 -17.69
CA ALA A 85 8.01 4.46 -16.28
C ALA A 85 8.86 5.51 -15.54
N HIS A 86 10.05 5.83 -16.03
CA HIS A 86 10.88 6.92 -15.52
C HIS A 86 10.29 8.32 -15.81
N GLU A 87 9.35 8.45 -16.74
CA GLU A 87 8.88 9.74 -17.23
C GLU A 87 7.49 10.10 -16.69
N ARG A 88 7.44 11.16 -15.87
CA ARG A 88 6.19 11.80 -15.44
C ARG A 88 5.73 12.83 -16.45
N VAL A 89 4.47 12.76 -16.86
CA VAL A 89 3.82 13.70 -17.76
C VAL A 89 2.85 14.56 -16.96
N GLY A 90 3.11 15.86 -16.85
CA GLY A 90 2.23 16.82 -16.20
C GLY A 90 1.76 17.90 -17.16
N VAL A 91 0.59 18.48 -16.91
CA VAL A 91 0.10 19.67 -17.62
C VAL A 91 0.35 20.87 -16.72
N ILE A 92 1.03 21.90 -17.26
CA ILE A 92 1.18 23.19 -16.57
C ILE A 92 0.31 24.20 -17.30
N GLU A 93 -0.68 24.72 -16.60
CA GLU A 93 -1.46 25.88 -17.03
C GLU A 93 -0.79 27.16 -16.54
N ARG A 94 -0.57 28.10 -17.45
CA ARG A 94 -0.11 29.46 -17.09
C ARG A 94 -1.29 30.41 -16.93
N PRO A 95 -1.13 31.47 -16.13
CA PRO A 95 -2.04 32.61 -16.17
C PRO A 95 -2.21 33.08 -17.63
N GLY A 96 -3.45 33.07 -18.14
CA GLY A 96 -3.76 33.32 -19.55
C GLY A 96 -4.22 32.11 -20.36
N GLY A 97 -4.41 30.93 -19.74
CA GLY A 97 -5.10 29.78 -20.33
C GLY A 97 -4.26 28.93 -21.31
N THR A 98 -2.95 29.18 -21.39
CA THR A 98 -2.04 28.33 -22.17
C THR A 98 -1.56 27.16 -21.32
N SER A 99 -1.76 25.94 -21.82
CA SER A 99 -1.28 24.70 -21.22
C SER A 99 -0.11 24.13 -22.01
N PHE A 100 0.90 23.60 -21.33
CA PHE A 100 1.97 22.84 -21.97
C PHE A 100 2.30 21.58 -21.18
N ILE A 101 2.73 20.55 -21.91
CA ILE A 101 3.12 19.27 -21.34
C ILE A 101 4.54 19.39 -20.79
N ARG A 102 4.71 19.19 -19.49
CA ARG A 102 6.01 19.03 -18.84
C ARG A 102 6.31 17.55 -18.68
N ARG A 103 7.46 17.13 -19.21
CA ARG A 103 8.00 15.78 -19.04
C ARG A 103 9.16 15.85 -18.07
N ASN A 104 9.09 15.09 -16.98
CA ASN A 104 10.17 14.99 -16.00
C ASN A 104 10.68 13.55 -16.00
N PHE A 105 11.94 13.37 -16.34
CA PHE A 105 12.62 12.09 -16.25
C PHE A 105 13.23 11.94 -14.85
N VAL A 106 13.08 10.77 -14.24
CA VAL A 106 13.51 10.48 -12.87
C VAL A 106 14.52 9.35 -12.89
N GLU A 107 15.77 9.63 -12.51
CA GLU A 107 16.86 8.64 -12.46
C GLU A 107 17.21 8.22 -11.02
N ASP A 108 16.50 8.77 -10.04
CA ASP A 108 16.70 8.46 -8.64
C ASP A 108 16.50 6.97 -8.35
N GLY A 109 17.32 6.47 -7.43
CA GLY A 109 17.28 5.07 -7.01
C GLY A 109 16.03 4.70 -6.21
N LEU A 110 15.83 3.40 -6.05
CA LEU A 110 14.72 2.79 -5.34
C LEU A 110 14.73 3.21 -3.87
N TYR A 111 13.62 3.80 -3.43
CA TYR A 111 13.39 4.16 -2.05
C TYR A 111 12.47 3.14 -1.37
N ILE A 112 12.60 2.96 -0.06
CA ILE A 112 11.60 2.26 0.75
C ILE A 112 10.97 3.28 1.67
N ASN A 113 9.66 3.40 1.58
CA ASN A 113 8.91 4.39 2.32
C ASN A 113 8.42 3.81 3.65
N THR A 114 8.94 4.35 4.75
CA THR A 114 8.66 3.87 6.11
C THR A 114 7.78 4.82 6.92
N VAL A 115 7.67 6.09 6.49
CA VAL A 115 7.06 7.18 7.30
C VAL A 115 6.00 8.03 6.60
N ARG A 116 6.12 8.30 5.29
CA ARG A 116 5.22 9.23 4.56
C ARG A 116 4.42 8.44 3.55
N TRP A 117 3.18 8.77 3.20
CA TRP A 117 2.41 8.00 2.18
C TRP A 117 2.54 6.46 2.32
N THR A 118 2.64 5.96 3.55
CA THR A 118 2.64 4.53 3.84
C THR A 118 1.66 4.27 4.97
N VAL A 119 1.28 3.02 5.14
CA VAL A 119 0.01 2.61 5.73
C VAL A 119 0.25 2.15 7.18
N PRO A 120 -0.34 2.82 8.18
CA PRO A 120 -0.58 2.19 9.47
C PRO A 120 -1.56 1.05 9.28
N VAL A 121 -1.20 -0.13 9.77
CA VAL A 121 -2.04 -1.32 9.80
C VAL A 121 -2.32 -1.66 11.26
N VAL A 122 -3.59 -1.68 11.65
CA VAL A 122 -4.01 -1.86 13.03
C VAL A 122 -5.05 -2.98 13.15
N ALA A 123 -5.19 -3.52 14.36
CA ALA A 123 -6.23 -4.49 14.71
C ALA A 123 -6.61 -4.34 16.18
N GLY A 124 -7.84 -4.73 16.53
CA GLY A 124 -8.32 -4.70 17.91
C GLY A 124 -8.54 -3.26 18.41
N GLY A 125 -8.36 -3.02 19.71
CA GLY A 125 -8.71 -1.74 20.33
C GLY A 125 -10.18 -1.66 20.72
N ARG A 126 -10.73 -0.45 20.83
CA ARG A 126 -12.11 -0.22 21.27
C ARG A 126 -13.04 0.10 20.09
N PRO A 127 -14.35 -0.16 20.23
CA PRO A 127 -15.33 0.28 19.25
C PRO A 127 -15.21 1.79 18.98
N THR A 128 -15.01 2.14 17.72
CA THR A 128 -14.84 3.51 17.25
C THR A 128 -15.76 3.75 16.07
N SER A 129 -16.57 4.81 16.16
CA SER A 129 -17.49 5.18 15.09
C SER A 129 -16.74 5.71 13.87
N LEU A 130 -17.19 5.30 12.69
CA LEU A 130 -16.68 5.73 11.40
C LEU A 130 -17.63 6.74 10.75
N VAL A 131 -17.09 7.83 10.20
CA VAL A 131 -17.88 8.89 9.57
C VAL A 131 -17.39 9.16 8.15
N CYS A 132 -18.20 8.82 7.16
CA CYS A 132 -17.89 9.17 5.77
C CYS A 132 -18.18 10.66 5.51
N ARG A 133 -17.27 11.32 4.78
CA ARG A 133 -17.36 12.75 4.41
C ARG A 133 -17.62 12.97 2.92
N GLN A 134 -18.07 11.95 2.21
CA GLN A 134 -18.37 11.99 0.78
C GLN A 134 -19.78 11.44 0.54
N LEU A 135 -20.33 11.73 -0.65
CA LEU A 135 -21.61 11.14 -1.08
C LEU A 135 -21.46 9.64 -1.39
N VAL A 136 -20.30 9.24 -1.90
CA VAL A 136 -19.96 7.85 -2.22
C VAL A 136 -18.80 7.42 -1.35
N CYS A 137 -19.04 6.42 -0.49
CA CYS A 137 -18.12 6.01 0.59
C CYS A 137 -17.44 4.65 0.33
N GLY A 138 -17.66 4.06 -0.85
CA GLY A 138 -17.31 2.66 -1.11
C GLY A 138 -18.08 1.71 -0.20
N ASP A 139 -17.40 0.70 0.35
CA ASP A 139 -17.98 -0.29 1.28
C ASP A 139 -18.29 0.32 2.67
N GLY A 140 -17.95 1.60 2.85
CA GLY A 140 -18.19 2.44 4.03
C GLY A 140 -19.66 2.63 4.42
N ALA A 141 -20.57 2.51 3.46
CA ALA A 141 -21.99 2.81 3.67
C ALA A 141 -22.64 1.91 4.73
N ASP A 142 -22.21 0.65 4.82
CA ASP A 142 -22.78 -0.36 5.71
C ASP A 142 -21.92 -0.63 6.96
N THR A 143 -20.73 -0.03 7.06
CA THR A 143 -19.81 -0.22 8.20
C THR A 143 -19.62 1.09 8.94
N THR A 144 -20.24 1.20 10.10
CA THR A 144 -20.25 2.42 10.90
C THR A 144 -19.40 2.35 12.17
N VAL A 145 -18.90 1.16 12.53
CA VAL A 145 -18.08 0.94 13.72
C VAL A 145 -17.01 -0.09 13.41
N LEU A 146 -15.76 0.19 13.79
CA LEU A 146 -14.66 -0.78 13.83
C LEU A 146 -13.96 -0.72 15.18
N ASN A 147 -13.31 -1.82 15.58
CA ASN A 147 -12.39 -1.78 16.71
C ASN A 147 -11.07 -1.17 16.22
N ILE A 148 -10.68 -0.06 16.84
CA ILE A 148 -9.47 0.69 16.47
C ILE A 148 -8.68 1.00 17.75
N PRO A 149 -7.36 0.77 17.79
CA PRO A 149 -6.50 1.19 18.90
C PRO A 149 -6.45 2.72 19.04
N ASP A 150 -6.27 3.21 20.26
CA ASP A 150 -6.17 4.66 20.55
C ASP A 150 -4.76 5.23 20.30
N ASP A 151 -3.76 4.36 20.13
CA ASP A 151 -2.34 4.73 20.08
C ASP A 151 -1.77 4.82 18.66
N VAL A 152 -2.55 4.46 17.63
CA VAL A 152 -2.12 4.52 16.23
C VAL A 152 -3.16 5.27 15.40
N ASP A 153 -2.77 6.43 14.88
CA ASP A 153 -3.66 7.31 14.13
C ASP A 153 -3.38 7.32 12.62
N PRO A 154 -4.41 7.55 11.79
CA PRO A 154 -4.20 7.91 10.39
C PRO A 154 -3.33 9.17 10.25
N ASP A 155 -2.45 9.25 9.25
CA ASP A 155 -1.64 10.46 9.03
C ASP A 155 -2.39 11.50 8.21
N PRO A 156 -2.73 12.66 8.80
CA PRO A 156 -3.53 13.65 8.14
C PRO A 156 -2.80 14.46 7.06
N ARG A 157 -1.45 14.38 6.98
CA ARG A 157 -0.63 15.24 6.11
C ARG A 157 -0.65 14.81 4.64
N TYR A 158 -1.04 13.57 4.38
CA TYR A 158 -0.97 12.92 3.08
C TYR A 158 -2.36 12.38 2.69
N ASP A 159 -2.39 11.23 2.02
CA ASP A 159 -3.63 10.57 1.61
C ASP A 159 -4.43 10.02 2.78
N GLY A 160 -3.88 10.00 4.02
CA GLY A 160 -4.56 9.41 5.17
C GLY A 160 -4.91 7.95 4.95
N TRP A 161 -4.02 7.21 4.30
CA TRP A 161 -4.13 5.77 4.21
C TRP A 161 -4.11 5.16 5.60
N TYR A 162 -5.05 4.27 5.85
CA TYR A 162 -5.20 3.57 7.12
C TYR A 162 -5.86 2.23 6.86
N THR A 163 -5.31 1.17 7.41
CA THR A 163 -5.90 -0.17 7.29
C THR A 163 -6.27 -0.70 8.66
N VAL A 164 -7.52 -1.11 8.81
CA VAL A 164 -8.04 -1.72 10.04
C VAL A 164 -8.40 -3.18 9.76
N PHE A 165 -7.81 -4.10 10.49
CA PHE A 165 -8.12 -5.52 10.41
C PHE A 165 -9.18 -5.91 11.43
N ASP A 166 -10.20 -6.62 10.94
CA ASP A 166 -11.09 -7.42 11.76
C ASP A 166 -10.65 -8.89 11.62
N THR A 167 -9.79 -9.31 12.55
CA THR A 167 -9.23 -10.66 12.58
C THR A 167 -10.29 -11.72 12.90
N SER A 168 -11.39 -11.35 13.56
CA SER A 168 -12.49 -12.28 13.87
C SER A 168 -13.29 -12.65 12.62
N ALA A 169 -13.49 -11.68 11.72
CA ALA A 169 -14.18 -11.88 10.45
C ALA A 169 -13.23 -12.21 9.29
N SER A 170 -11.91 -12.23 9.51
CA SER A 170 -10.88 -12.39 8.46
C SER A 170 -11.03 -11.37 7.32
N VAL A 171 -11.28 -10.10 7.67
CA VAL A 171 -11.40 -9.00 6.71
C VAL A 171 -10.53 -7.81 7.10
N ALA A 172 -10.17 -7.00 6.11
CA ALA A 172 -9.51 -5.73 6.29
C ALA A 172 -10.32 -4.61 5.68
N TYR A 173 -10.23 -3.42 6.27
CA TYR A 173 -10.86 -2.21 5.80
C TYR A 173 -9.76 -1.19 5.50
N ASP A 174 -9.62 -0.84 4.22
CA ASP A 174 -8.73 0.21 3.78
C ASP A 174 -9.49 1.52 3.69
N LEU A 175 -8.97 2.56 4.32
CA LEU A 175 -9.56 3.89 4.33
C LEU A 175 -8.67 4.89 3.61
N TRP A 176 -9.30 5.72 2.78
CA TRP A 176 -8.67 6.88 2.16
C TRP A 176 -9.14 8.17 2.82
N ARG A 177 -8.21 9.09 3.00
CA ARG A 177 -8.37 10.36 3.74
C ARG A 177 -8.83 10.14 5.17
N ALA A 178 -8.44 9.04 5.81
CA ALA A 178 -8.81 8.77 7.19
C ALA A 178 -8.20 9.81 8.15
N ARG A 179 -8.95 10.22 9.18
CA ARG A 179 -8.53 11.17 10.21
C ARG A 179 -9.15 10.73 11.54
N ARG A 180 -8.39 10.80 12.63
CA ARG A 180 -9.00 10.79 13.97
C ARG A 180 -9.45 12.20 14.32
N GLU A 181 -10.73 12.33 14.63
CA GLU A 181 -11.36 13.59 15.01
C GLU A 181 -11.27 13.83 16.53
N SER A 182 -11.58 15.04 16.98
CA SER A 182 -11.48 15.41 18.41
C SER A 182 -12.46 14.70 19.33
N ASP A 183 -13.50 14.08 18.77
CA ASP A 183 -14.50 13.26 19.48
C ASP A 183 -14.18 11.76 19.39
N ASP A 184 -12.94 11.43 19.01
CA ASP A 184 -12.38 10.09 18.80
C ASP A 184 -12.98 9.30 17.62
N THR A 185 -13.91 9.86 16.86
CA THR A 185 -14.39 9.21 15.64
C THR A 185 -13.28 9.14 14.58
N ILE A 186 -13.36 8.13 13.69
CA ILE A 186 -12.52 8.12 12.48
C ILE A 186 -13.37 8.63 11.31
N SER A 187 -13.02 9.79 10.77
CA SER A 187 -13.63 10.28 9.53
C SER A 187 -12.82 9.82 8.32
N TYR A 188 -13.47 9.59 7.18
CA TYR A 188 -12.81 9.11 5.94
C TYR A 188 -13.57 9.59 4.69
N ASN A 189 -12.96 9.44 3.52
CA ASN A 189 -13.60 9.80 2.24
C ASN A 189 -13.99 8.58 1.40
N TYR A 190 -13.25 7.47 1.51
CA TYR A 190 -13.58 6.22 0.82
C TYR A 190 -13.11 5.03 1.65
N MET A 191 -13.86 3.93 1.62
CA MET A 191 -13.50 2.68 2.28
C MET A 191 -13.64 1.49 1.32
N ARG A 192 -12.68 0.58 1.35
CA ARG A 192 -12.75 -0.71 0.65
C ARG A 192 -12.56 -1.85 1.64
N LYS A 193 -13.44 -2.85 1.58
CA LYS A 193 -13.36 -4.08 2.35
C LYS A 193 -12.62 -5.16 1.55
N TRP A 194 -11.75 -5.89 2.23
CA TRP A 194 -10.95 -6.97 1.66
C TRP A 194 -11.17 -8.26 2.44
N ASP A 195 -11.39 -9.37 1.73
CA ASP A 195 -11.30 -10.71 2.32
C ASP A 195 -9.82 -11.10 2.44
N LEU A 196 -9.36 -11.37 3.67
CA LEU A 196 -7.98 -11.79 3.95
C LEU A 196 -7.66 -13.18 3.43
N ASN A 197 -8.65 -13.97 3.01
CA ASN A 197 -8.50 -15.27 2.34
C ASN A 197 -8.81 -15.20 0.84
N GLY A 198 -9.22 -14.02 0.36
CA GLY A 198 -9.65 -13.80 -1.01
C GLY A 198 -8.49 -13.75 -2.00
N PRO A 199 -8.76 -13.35 -3.25
CA PRO A 199 -7.74 -13.24 -4.29
C PRO A 199 -6.78 -12.05 -4.09
N GLY A 200 -7.15 -11.08 -3.24
CA GLY A 200 -6.33 -9.88 -2.97
C GLY A 200 -6.38 -8.81 -4.05
N TYR A 201 -7.43 -8.82 -4.86
CA TYR A 201 -7.71 -7.79 -5.86
C TYR A 201 -9.21 -7.77 -6.19
N SER A 202 -9.67 -6.70 -6.84
CA SER A 202 -11.07 -6.53 -7.27
C SER A 202 -11.20 -6.69 -8.78
N GLU A 203 -12.43 -6.92 -9.25
CA GLU A 203 -12.74 -6.91 -10.68
C GLU A 203 -12.37 -5.55 -11.33
N PRO A 204 -12.08 -5.51 -12.65
CA PRO A 204 -11.80 -4.27 -13.36
C PRO A 204 -12.86 -3.18 -13.12
N TRP A 205 -12.42 -1.92 -13.11
CA TRP A 205 -13.21 -0.71 -12.85
C TRP A 205 -13.80 -0.60 -11.44
N THR A 206 -13.25 -1.36 -10.50
CA THR A 206 -13.60 -1.23 -9.08
C THR A 206 -12.61 -0.31 -8.38
N GLU A 207 -13.09 0.76 -7.76
CA GLU A 207 -12.26 1.65 -6.98
C GLU A 207 -11.82 1.05 -5.64
N GLY A 208 -10.71 1.56 -5.13
CA GLY A 208 -10.20 1.26 -3.81
C GLY A 208 -9.71 2.52 -3.10
N ALA A 209 -9.13 2.36 -1.91
CA ALA A 209 -8.50 3.47 -1.20
C ALA A 209 -7.16 3.91 -1.82
N ARG A 210 -6.61 3.09 -2.71
CA ARG A 210 -5.41 3.34 -3.53
C ARG A 210 -5.83 3.64 -4.97
N GLY A 211 -5.06 4.48 -5.68
CA GLY A 211 -5.34 4.86 -7.08
C GLY A 211 -5.44 3.68 -8.07
N SER A 212 -4.73 2.59 -7.82
CA SER A 212 -4.82 1.35 -8.62
C SER A 212 -6.01 0.45 -8.28
N GLY A 213 -6.77 0.79 -7.24
CA GLY A 213 -7.80 -0.06 -6.66
C GLY A 213 -7.28 -1.25 -5.85
N LEU A 214 -5.97 -1.44 -5.75
CA LEU A 214 -5.35 -2.52 -4.97
C LEU A 214 -5.36 -2.25 -3.45
N PRO A 215 -5.28 -3.30 -2.60
CA PRO A 215 -5.23 -3.11 -1.16
C PRO A 215 -4.03 -2.27 -0.71
N LEU A 216 -4.21 -1.47 0.32
CA LEU A 216 -3.19 -0.62 0.93
C LEU A 216 -2.14 -1.47 1.65
N PHE A 217 -2.59 -2.47 2.41
CA PHE A 217 -1.72 -3.36 3.20
C PHE A 217 -1.00 -4.44 2.39
N ALA A 218 -1.50 -4.74 1.18
CA ALA A 218 -0.90 -5.76 0.33
C ALA A 218 0.47 -5.29 -0.18
N GLY A 219 1.48 -6.14 -0.01
CA GLY A 219 2.82 -5.86 -0.48
C GLY A 219 3.66 -4.92 0.38
N LEU A 220 3.19 -4.57 1.59
CA LEU A 220 4.01 -3.89 2.58
C LEU A 220 5.15 -4.82 3.06
N ILE A 221 6.33 -4.26 3.27
CA ILE A 221 7.42 -4.92 4.00
C ILE A 221 7.08 -4.85 5.50
N ARG A 222 6.97 -6.00 6.17
CA ARG A 222 6.54 -6.09 7.57
C ARG A 222 7.70 -6.39 8.52
N PRO A 223 7.60 -6.02 9.81
CA PRO A 223 8.73 -6.10 10.74
C PRO A 223 9.21 -7.54 11.01
N GLY A 224 8.32 -8.51 11.21
CA GLY A 224 8.67 -9.91 11.45
C GLY A 224 9.25 -10.60 10.20
N GLU A 225 8.90 -10.14 9.00
CA GLU A 225 9.52 -10.62 7.75
C GLU A 225 10.98 -10.15 7.66
N LEU A 226 11.24 -8.91 8.07
CA LEU A 226 12.59 -8.38 8.19
C LEU A 226 13.38 -9.11 9.28
N GLU A 227 12.77 -9.40 10.43
CA GLU A 227 13.42 -10.11 11.54
C GLU A 227 13.72 -11.58 11.20
N SER A 228 12.81 -12.26 10.51
CA SER A 228 13.02 -13.63 10.01
C SER A 228 13.94 -13.69 8.80
N GLY A 229 14.10 -12.58 8.07
CA GLY A 229 14.88 -12.50 6.84
C GLY A 229 14.17 -13.10 5.63
N GLU A 230 12.85 -13.29 5.69
CA GLU A 230 12.06 -13.90 4.64
C GLU A 230 10.76 -13.11 4.39
N ILE A 231 10.58 -12.66 3.15
CA ILE A 231 9.34 -12.04 2.68
C ILE A 231 8.76 -12.94 1.58
N GLN A 232 7.57 -13.50 1.83
CA GLN A 232 6.97 -14.55 1.00
C GLN A 232 5.79 -14.07 0.13
N HIS A 233 5.82 -12.81 -0.28
CA HIS A 233 4.82 -12.21 -1.15
C HIS A 233 5.43 -11.14 -2.06
N ALA A 234 4.68 -10.71 -3.07
CA ALA A 234 5.04 -9.59 -3.93
C ALA A 234 5.08 -8.29 -3.13
N LEU A 235 6.05 -7.43 -3.40
CA LEU A 235 6.07 -6.10 -2.80
C LEU A 235 5.16 -5.14 -3.57
N ALA A 236 4.61 -4.15 -2.88
CA ALA A 236 4.00 -3.00 -3.53
C ALA A 236 5.10 -2.06 -3.99
N ILE A 237 5.08 -1.66 -5.26
CA ILE A 237 5.98 -0.64 -5.80
C ILE A 237 5.19 0.46 -6.50
N SER A 238 5.65 1.68 -6.34
CA SER A 238 5.18 2.83 -7.10
C SER A 238 6.27 3.33 -8.01
N VAL A 239 5.90 3.76 -9.20
CA VAL A 239 6.84 4.21 -10.23
C VAL A 239 6.62 5.68 -10.58
N PRO A 240 7.59 6.38 -11.19
CA PRO A 240 7.42 7.78 -11.52
C PRO A 240 6.18 8.06 -12.37
N GLY A 241 6.09 7.41 -13.53
CA GLY A 241 5.02 7.61 -14.50
C GLY A 241 4.36 6.30 -14.94
N PRO A 242 3.49 5.69 -14.12
CA PRO A 242 2.69 4.55 -14.57
C PRO A 242 1.74 4.96 -15.70
N ALA A 243 1.30 4.01 -16.52
CA ALA A 243 0.52 4.30 -17.71
C ALA A 243 -0.77 5.07 -17.39
N ALA A 244 -0.93 6.26 -17.98
CA ALA A 244 -2.14 7.05 -17.81
C ALA A 244 -3.33 6.38 -18.50
N GLY A 245 -4.43 6.24 -17.76
CA GLY A 245 -5.71 5.71 -18.23
C GLY A 245 -5.67 4.23 -18.64
N ILE A 246 -4.60 3.50 -18.33
CA ILE A 246 -4.45 2.08 -18.67
C ILE A 246 -3.95 1.30 -17.45
N PHE A 247 -4.67 0.24 -17.09
CA PHE A 247 -4.23 -0.71 -16.07
C PHE A 247 -4.28 -2.15 -16.59
N VAL A 248 -3.68 -3.06 -15.83
CA VAL A 248 -3.79 -4.51 -16.01
C VAL A 248 -4.13 -5.14 -14.66
N GLN A 249 -4.80 -6.29 -14.65
CA GLN A 249 -5.02 -7.02 -13.40
C GLN A 249 -3.67 -7.47 -12.79
N PRO A 250 -3.49 -7.40 -11.45
CA PRO A 250 -4.55 -7.27 -10.44
C PRO A 250 -5.04 -5.86 -10.13
N ALA A 251 -4.51 -4.80 -10.74
CA ALA A 251 -5.13 -3.49 -10.56
C ALA A 251 -6.55 -3.50 -11.14
N SER A 252 -7.43 -2.72 -10.51
CA SER A 252 -8.83 -2.56 -10.91
C SER A 252 -9.15 -1.13 -11.36
N SER A 253 -8.30 -0.15 -11.05
CA SER A 253 -8.34 1.20 -11.60
C SER A 253 -6.92 1.73 -11.80
N THR A 254 -6.77 3.01 -12.16
CA THR A 254 -5.45 3.66 -12.24
C THR A 254 -5.57 5.18 -12.13
N ASP A 255 -4.60 5.80 -11.46
CA ASP A 255 -4.42 7.25 -11.44
C ASP A 255 -3.14 7.70 -12.18
N GLY A 256 -2.63 6.82 -13.04
CA GLY A 256 -1.34 6.98 -13.70
C GLY A 256 -1.18 8.27 -14.48
N ASN A 257 0.06 8.75 -14.54
CA ASN A 257 0.42 10.05 -15.11
C ASN A 257 1.60 9.97 -16.09
N GLY A 258 1.93 8.77 -16.58
CA GLY A 258 2.95 8.53 -17.59
C GLY A 258 2.36 8.45 -18.99
N ARG A 259 3.18 7.98 -19.94
CA ARG A 259 2.72 7.68 -21.30
C ARG A 259 1.72 6.51 -21.27
N THR A 260 0.76 6.47 -22.19
CA THR A 260 -0.19 5.32 -22.30
C THR A 260 0.51 3.98 -22.56
N ARG A 261 1.70 4.00 -23.17
CA ARG A 261 2.56 2.82 -23.37
C ARG A 261 3.56 2.55 -22.23
N SER A 262 3.48 3.32 -21.14
CA SER A 262 4.29 3.10 -19.94
C SER A 262 3.92 1.79 -19.24
N LEU A 263 4.66 1.45 -18.20
CA LEU A 263 4.34 0.37 -17.28
C LEU A 263 2.98 0.65 -16.60
N PRO A 264 1.94 -0.18 -16.81
CA PRO A 264 0.64 0.06 -16.19
C PRO A 264 0.63 -0.35 -14.71
N GLU A 265 -0.24 0.27 -13.92
CA GLU A 265 -0.59 -0.26 -12.60
C GLU A 265 -1.17 -1.67 -12.73
N GLY A 266 -0.86 -2.50 -11.75
CA GLY A 266 -1.05 -3.95 -11.73
C GLY A 266 0.02 -4.75 -12.48
N ALA A 267 0.91 -4.12 -13.25
CA ALA A 267 2.01 -4.85 -13.86
C ALA A 267 2.90 -5.49 -12.78
N ARG A 268 3.34 -6.71 -13.05
CA ARG A 268 4.30 -7.43 -12.20
C ARG A 268 5.71 -7.24 -12.75
N ILE A 269 6.62 -6.74 -11.92
CA ILE A 269 8.04 -6.61 -12.25
C ILE A 269 8.88 -7.46 -11.30
N ARG A 270 10.08 -7.85 -11.72
CA ARG A 270 11.06 -8.53 -10.86
C ARG A 270 12.45 -7.97 -11.07
N LEU A 271 13.29 -8.09 -10.04
CA LEU A 271 14.69 -7.72 -10.15
C LEU A 271 15.42 -8.71 -11.08
N LYS A 272 16.22 -8.19 -12.01
CA LYS A 272 17.03 -9.01 -12.92
C LYS A 272 18.00 -9.89 -12.14
N ARG A 273 18.23 -11.10 -12.66
CA ARG A 273 18.95 -12.16 -11.93
C ARG A 273 20.43 -11.85 -11.70
N ASP A 274 21.04 -11.12 -12.62
CA ASP A 274 22.45 -10.73 -12.68
C ASP A 274 22.75 -9.41 -11.97
N VAL A 275 21.73 -8.63 -11.60
CA VAL A 275 21.91 -7.40 -10.83
C VAL A 275 22.44 -7.73 -9.45
N VAL A 276 23.61 -7.18 -9.12
CA VAL A 276 24.19 -7.18 -7.78
C VAL A 276 23.83 -5.86 -7.12
N LEU A 277 23.23 -5.92 -5.91
CA LEU A 277 22.83 -4.72 -5.17
C LEU A 277 24.01 -3.75 -5.01
N PRO A 278 23.97 -2.57 -5.66
CA PRO A 278 25.03 -1.59 -5.51
C PRO A 278 24.97 -0.96 -4.12
N ALA A 279 26.13 -0.57 -3.59
CA ALA A 279 26.18 0.16 -2.33
C ALA A 279 25.37 1.47 -2.46
N PRO A 280 24.45 1.76 -1.52
CA PRO A 280 23.58 2.92 -1.64
C PRO A 280 24.37 4.22 -1.58
N ARG A 281 23.88 5.24 -2.27
CA ARG A 281 24.47 6.58 -2.31
C ARG A 281 23.47 7.60 -1.80
N ASP A 282 23.94 8.51 -0.97
CA ASP A 282 23.12 9.63 -0.52
C ASP A 282 22.80 10.53 -1.73
N PRO A 283 21.52 10.76 -2.06
CA PRO A 283 21.14 11.47 -3.28
C PRO A 283 21.51 12.97 -3.24
N ARG A 284 21.77 13.53 -2.06
CA ARG A 284 22.17 14.94 -1.91
C ARG A 284 23.68 15.14 -2.02
N THR A 285 24.47 14.17 -1.56
CA THR A 285 25.93 14.30 -1.45
C THR A 285 26.72 13.38 -2.39
N GLY A 286 26.07 12.38 -2.99
CA GLY A 286 26.68 11.34 -3.84
C GLY A 286 27.59 10.35 -3.10
N LYS A 287 27.75 10.52 -1.79
CA LYS A 287 28.62 9.67 -0.95
C LYS A 287 27.99 8.30 -0.72
N LEU A 288 28.83 7.28 -0.66
CA LEU A 288 28.39 5.94 -0.26
C LEU A 288 27.86 5.95 1.17
N ILE A 289 26.69 5.35 1.35
CA ILE A 289 26.09 5.08 2.65
C ILE A 289 26.62 3.72 3.10
N LYS A 290 27.32 3.70 4.24
CA LYS A 290 27.82 2.45 4.82
C LYS A 290 26.68 1.78 5.58
N LEU A 291 26.20 0.66 5.05
CA LEU A 291 25.25 -0.20 5.75
C LEU A 291 25.92 -0.96 6.89
N THR A 292 25.20 -1.13 8.00
CA THR A 292 25.58 -2.11 9.03
C THR A 292 25.37 -3.53 8.51
N LYS A 293 25.97 -4.54 9.15
CA LYS A 293 25.74 -5.95 8.80
C LYS A 293 24.26 -6.34 8.90
N GLN A 294 23.53 -5.76 9.86
CA GLN A 294 22.10 -5.98 10.01
C GLN A 294 21.35 -5.39 8.82
N GLN A 295 21.57 -4.11 8.50
CA GLN A 295 20.94 -3.47 7.34
C GLN A 295 21.24 -4.19 6.02
N GLN A 296 22.46 -4.69 5.85
CA GLN A 296 22.80 -5.50 4.67
C GLN A 296 21.94 -6.76 4.60
N ARG A 297 21.78 -7.50 5.70
CA ARG A 297 20.92 -8.70 5.73
C ARG A 297 19.46 -8.39 5.41
N LEU A 298 18.94 -7.28 5.94
CA LEU A 298 17.58 -6.82 5.64
C LEU A 298 17.42 -6.45 4.15
N ALA A 299 18.40 -5.74 3.59
CA ALA A 299 18.44 -5.44 2.17
C ALA A 299 18.50 -6.71 1.31
N ASP A 300 19.31 -7.69 1.71
CA ASP A 300 19.43 -8.98 1.03
C ASP A 300 18.11 -9.76 1.03
N ALA A 301 17.36 -9.74 2.13
CA ALA A 301 16.02 -10.35 2.23
C ALA A 301 15.03 -9.71 1.23
N ILE A 302 15.03 -8.37 1.14
CA ILE A 302 14.19 -7.64 0.19
C ILE A 302 14.61 -7.95 -1.26
N VAL A 303 15.91 -8.00 -1.55
CA VAL A 303 16.44 -8.39 -2.87
C VAL A 303 16.03 -9.82 -3.25
N ALA A 304 16.12 -10.76 -2.31
CA ALA A 304 15.67 -12.14 -2.52
C ALA A 304 14.17 -12.20 -2.84
N CYS A 305 13.35 -11.42 -2.13
CA CYS A 305 11.93 -11.26 -2.40
C CYS A 305 11.66 -10.67 -3.80
N LEU A 306 12.34 -9.60 -4.18
CA LEU A 306 12.18 -8.95 -5.49
C LEU A 306 12.59 -9.85 -6.67
N ARG A 307 13.46 -10.84 -6.44
CA ARG A 307 13.80 -11.86 -7.45
C ARG A 307 12.76 -12.99 -7.50
N THR A 308 12.22 -13.37 -6.33
CA THR A 308 11.36 -14.55 -6.17
C THR A 308 9.89 -14.25 -6.46
N TYR A 309 9.37 -13.23 -5.79
CA TYR A 309 7.99 -12.77 -5.90
C TYR A 309 7.88 -11.49 -6.71
N GLY A 310 8.92 -10.66 -6.76
CA GLY A 310 8.88 -9.38 -7.46
C GLY A 310 8.01 -8.33 -6.78
N ALA A 311 7.58 -7.35 -7.56
CA ALA A 311 6.75 -6.26 -7.09
C ALA A 311 5.60 -5.95 -8.07
N ILE A 312 4.43 -5.60 -7.53
CA ILE A 312 3.27 -5.14 -8.30
C ILE A 312 3.28 -3.62 -8.33
N VAL A 313 3.10 -3.02 -9.50
CA VAL A 313 2.97 -1.56 -9.64
C VAL A 313 1.62 -1.14 -9.07
N VAL A 314 1.60 -0.34 -8.01
CA VAL A 314 0.36 -0.02 -7.29
C VAL A 314 0.00 1.46 -7.29
N ASP A 315 0.93 2.34 -7.64
CA ASP A 315 0.71 3.79 -7.57
C ASP A 315 1.79 4.53 -8.38
N ARG A 316 1.65 5.85 -8.43
CA ARG A 316 2.68 6.77 -8.90
C ARG A 316 3.43 7.41 -7.73
N ALA A 317 4.73 7.63 -7.90
CA ALA A 317 5.58 8.24 -6.86
C ALA A 317 6.61 9.22 -7.47
N ALA A 318 7.20 10.10 -6.66
CA ALA A 318 8.23 11.01 -7.17
C ALA A 318 9.49 10.27 -7.65
N VAL A 319 9.80 9.15 -7.00
CA VAL A 319 10.88 8.21 -7.30
C VAL A 319 10.34 6.79 -7.20
N PRO A 320 10.99 5.78 -7.80
CA PRO A 320 10.63 4.38 -7.59
C PRO A 320 10.59 4.06 -6.09
N THR A 321 9.47 3.56 -5.58
CA THR A 321 9.23 3.48 -4.13
C THR A 321 8.55 2.18 -3.73
N LEU A 322 9.18 1.40 -2.85
CA LEU A 322 8.55 0.32 -2.09
C LEU A 322 7.90 0.85 -0.81
N TYR A 323 7.03 0.06 -0.20
CA TYR A 323 6.34 0.44 1.03
C TYR A 323 6.68 -0.51 2.17
N ALA A 324 7.06 0.04 3.32
CA ALA A 324 7.15 -0.70 4.56
C ALA A 324 5.98 -0.32 5.48
N GLN A 325 5.53 -1.26 6.31
CA GLN A 325 4.50 -0.96 7.30
C GLN A 325 4.98 0.19 8.19
N ARG A 326 4.09 1.16 8.33
CA ARG A 326 4.42 2.44 8.93
C ARG A 326 4.78 2.31 10.42
N ASP A 327 5.78 3.10 10.85
CA ASP A 327 6.20 3.34 12.24
C ASP A 327 6.69 2.09 13.01
N VAL A 328 6.44 0.88 12.51
CA VAL A 328 6.91 -0.39 13.10
C VAL A 328 8.19 -0.93 12.45
N THR A 329 8.62 -0.34 11.33
CA THR A 329 9.83 -0.74 10.59
C THR A 329 10.98 0.27 10.65
N ASP A 330 10.74 1.48 11.18
CA ASP A 330 11.72 2.58 11.24
C ASP A 330 13.00 2.25 12.05
N GLY A 331 12.89 1.34 13.02
CA GLY A 331 14.03 0.83 13.78
C GLY A 331 14.86 -0.21 13.03
N LEU A 332 14.31 -0.79 11.96
CA LEU A 332 14.91 -1.90 11.21
C LEU A 332 15.57 -1.38 9.91
N ILE A 333 14.86 -0.56 9.15
CA ILE A 333 15.29 0.01 7.86
C ILE A 333 15.11 1.52 7.84
N ARG A 334 15.97 2.22 7.09
CA ARG A 334 16.00 3.70 6.99
C ARG A 334 15.41 4.23 5.68
N GLY A 335 15.08 3.33 4.76
CA GLY A 335 14.49 3.64 3.47
C GLY A 335 15.49 3.75 2.33
N ASN A 336 16.78 3.83 2.62
CA ASN A 336 17.84 4.04 1.63
C ASN A 336 18.70 2.80 1.37
N GLU A 337 18.39 1.67 2.00
CA GLU A 337 19.11 0.41 1.86
C GLU A 337 19.22 -0.05 0.40
N LEU A 338 18.22 0.28 -0.43
CA LEU A 338 18.13 -0.13 -1.84
C LEU A 338 18.36 1.01 -2.83
N GLN A 339 18.79 2.20 -2.40
CA GLN A 339 19.00 3.36 -3.29
C GLN A 339 20.06 3.15 -4.38
N GLY A 340 20.83 2.06 -4.31
CA GLY A 340 21.72 1.66 -5.39
C GLY A 340 21.00 1.07 -6.60
N LEU A 341 19.76 0.57 -6.44
CA LEU A 341 18.95 0.01 -7.52
C LEU A 341 18.15 1.10 -8.22
N THR A 342 17.90 0.96 -9.52
CA THR A 342 16.98 1.80 -10.30
C THR A 342 15.88 0.94 -10.95
N LEU A 343 14.92 1.55 -11.65
CA LEU A 343 13.93 0.76 -12.41
C LEU A 343 14.57 -0.03 -13.55
N ASP A 344 15.70 0.41 -14.09
CA ASP A 344 16.43 -0.30 -15.14
C ASP A 344 16.98 -1.66 -14.67
N ASP A 345 17.08 -1.88 -13.36
CA ASP A 345 17.46 -3.16 -12.77
C ASP A 345 16.31 -4.19 -12.77
N PHE A 346 15.10 -3.77 -13.14
CA PHE A 346 13.91 -4.60 -13.18
C PHE A 346 13.55 -5.03 -14.60
N GLU A 347 12.80 -6.13 -14.66
CA GLU A 347 12.18 -6.63 -15.88
C GLU A 347 10.69 -6.91 -15.64
N VAL A 348 9.89 -6.69 -16.67
CA VAL A 348 8.43 -6.76 -16.62
C VAL A 348 7.97 -8.14 -17.06
N LEU A 349 7.05 -8.75 -16.32
CA LEU A 349 6.40 -9.99 -16.72
C LEU A 349 5.37 -9.75 -17.82
N PRO A 350 5.02 -10.78 -18.61
CA PRO A 350 3.96 -10.71 -19.61
C PRO A 350 2.68 -10.09 -19.03
N LEU A 351 2.20 -9.05 -19.70
CA LEU A 351 0.97 -8.37 -19.31
C LEU A 351 -0.27 -9.19 -19.72
N GLY A 352 -1.31 -9.13 -18.89
CA GLY A 352 -2.65 -9.60 -19.25
C GLY A 352 -3.42 -8.60 -20.10
N THR A 353 -4.75 -8.70 -20.06
CA THR A 353 -5.65 -7.74 -20.71
C THR A 353 -5.40 -6.32 -20.18
N ARG A 354 -5.29 -5.37 -21.10
CA ARG A 354 -5.20 -3.94 -20.79
C ARG A 354 -6.59 -3.34 -20.77
N TYR A 355 -6.91 -2.64 -19.69
CA TYR A 355 -8.20 -1.99 -19.49
C TYR A 355 -8.05 -0.47 -19.55
N HIS A 356 -9.00 0.20 -20.19
CA HIS A 356 -9.10 1.65 -20.19
C HIS A 356 -9.80 2.14 -18.92
N TYR A 357 -9.30 3.23 -18.35
CA TYR A 357 -9.86 3.85 -17.15
C TYR A 357 -9.94 5.38 -17.30
N PRO A 358 -11.10 6.02 -17.03
CA PRO A 358 -12.38 5.39 -16.68
C PRO A 358 -12.89 4.47 -17.81
N PRO A 359 -13.82 3.53 -17.52
CA PRO A 359 -14.43 2.74 -18.57
C PRO A 359 -15.04 3.67 -19.62
N GLU A 360 -14.96 3.32 -20.90
CA GLU A 360 -15.66 4.07 -21.94
C GLU A 360 -17.15 4.06 -21.60
N GLU A 361 -17.74 5.25 -21.42
CA GLU A 361 -19.20 5.35 -21.30
C GLU A 361 -19.76 4.88 -22.64
N ASP A 362 -20.54 3.79 -22.65
CA ASP A 362 -21.46 3.55 -23.76
C ASP A 362 -22.23 4.85 -23.94
N GLU A 363 -22.13 5.49 -25.12
CA GLU A 363 -22.84 6.71 -25.42
C GLU A 363 -24.30 6.50 -25.01
N THR A 364 -24.72 7.12 -23.90
CA THR A 364 -26.14 7.24 -23.62
C THR A 364 -26.68 8.07 -24.75
N VAL A 365 -27.24 7.41 -25.77
CA VAL A 365 -28.06 8.04 -26.77
C VAL A 365 -29.21 8.64 -25.98
N VAL A 366 -29.09 9.92 -25.65
CA VAL A 366 -30.23 10.75 -25.27
C VAL A 366 -31.06 10.82 -26.53
N VAL A 367 -31.93 9.82 -26.73
CA VAL A 367 -33.04 9.93 -27.66
C VAL A 367 -33.82 11.14 -27.15
N PRO A 368 -33.93 12.24 -27.90
CA PRO A 368 -34.77 13.34 -27.50
C PRO A 368 -36.16 12.74 -27.33
N SER A 369 -36.65 12.72 -26.09
CA SER A 369 -38.06 12.45 -25.82
C SER A 369 -38.85 13.40 -26.71
N GLU A 370 -39.53 12.87 -27.73
CA GLU A 370 -40.50 13.65 -28.47
C GLU A 370 -41.49 14.22 -27.45
N SER A 371 -41.46 15.53 -27.28
CA SER A 371 -42.46 16.26 -26.51
C SER A 371 -43.83 15.86 -27.06
N PRO A 372 -44.78 15.39 -26.24
CA PRO A 372 -46.11 15.08 -26.72
C PRO A 372 -46.72 16.39 -27.25
N THR A 373 -47.00 16.39 -28.55
CA THR A 373 -47.67 17.50 -29.23
C THR A 373 -49.11 17.52 -28.71
N VAL A 374 -49.42 18.43 -27.79
CA VAL A 374 -50.78 18.66 -27.32
C VAL A 374 -51.57 19.34 -28.45
N PRO A 375 -52.67 18.76 -28.95
CA PRO A 375 -53.51 19.43 -29.94
C PRO A 375 -54.25 20.62 -29.28
N PRO A 376 -54.50 21.71 -30.02
CA PRO A 376 -55.15 22.89 -29.46
C PRO A 376 -56.59 22.58 -29.04
N SER A 377 -56.90 22.90 -27.78
CA SER A 377 -58.23 22.91 -27.18
C SER A 377 -59.19 23.74 -28.02
N SER A 378 -60.29 23.13 -28.48
CA SER A 378 -61.42 23.84 -29.07
C SER A 378 -62.30 24.43 -27.97
N SER A 379 -62.54 25.73 -28.03
CA SER A 379 -63.46 26.45 -27.15
C SER A 379 -64.92 26.04 -27.45
N PRO A 380 -65.79 25.84 -26.44
CA PRO A 380 -67.21 25.64 -26.69
C PRO A 380 -67.86 26.98 -27.05
N THR A 381 -68.62 26.97 -28.15
CA THR A 381 -69.50 28.06 -28.56
C THR A 381 -70.76 28.00 -27.68
N GLU A 382 -70.89 28.92 -26.72
CA GLU A 382 -72.17 29.19 -26.07
C GLU A 382 -73.02 30.07 -27.00
N GLY A 383 -74.17 29.54 -27.41
CA GLY A 383 -75.18 30.26 -28.17
C GLY A 383 -76.57 29.74 -27.84
N GLY A 384 -77.32 30.54 -27.07
CA GLY A 384 -78.75 30.76 -27.33
C GLY A 384 -79.80 30.01 -26.49
N ALA A 385 -80.21 30.64 -25.39
CA ALA A 385 -81.58 31.06 -25.02
C ALA A 385 -82.76 30.05 -24.88
N VAL A 386 -83.75 30.53 -24.09
CA VAL A 386 -85.08 30.00 -23.71
C VAL A 386 -85.02 29.34 -22.31
N GLN A 387 -85.63 29.87 -21.23
CA GLN A 387 -86.83 30.69 -21.07
C GLN A 387 -86.73 31.55 -19.79
#